data_AF-A0A7C5YYR4-F1
#
_entry.id   AF-A0A7C5YYR4-F1
#
_cell.length_a   1.000
_cell.length_b   1.000
_cell.length_c   1.000
_cell.angle_alpha   90.00
_cell.angle_beta   90.00
_cell.angle_gamma   90.00
#
_symmetry.space_group_name_H-M   'P 1'
#
loop_
_entity.id
_entity.type
_entity.pdbx_description
1 polymer ?
#
loop_
_entity_poly.entity_id
_entity_poly.type
_entity_poly.pdbx_seq_one_letter_code
_entity_poly.pdbx_strand_id
1 'polypeptide(L)'
;MDKPELANILNQLSEQELKERLRAQKPNLITQPGLKPSAVLVPMIKREEGWCLLFTKRSMEVDSHPGEISFPGGNIESDESALGAALRETEEEIGISRNELHLLGELDEISTISGFKIHPFVAELSLPLQLKPNDSEISEVIILPLAGFLDPERFQVQNWNHNGLNYPVYFFRFPECTVWGATAKITKNLLERVLGLKPFG
;
A
#
# COMPACT_ATOMS: atom_id res chain seq x y z
N MET A 1 2.77 -0.09 24.82
CA MET A 1 3.29 0.98 23.98
C MET A 1 2.12 1.85 23.59
N ASP A 2 2.15 3.12 23.95
CA ASP A 2 1.10 4.05 23.54
C ASP A 2 1.32 4.51 22.07
N LYS A 3 0.31 5.16 21.49
CA LYS A 3 0.35 5.57 20.07
C LYS A 3 1.44 6.60 19.77
N PRO A 4 1.68 7.62 20.62
CA PRO A 4 2.81 8.54 20.44
C PRO A 4 4.17 7.82 20.39
N GLU A 5 4.40 6.84 21.25
CA GLU A 5 5.63 6.06 21.27
C GLU A 5 5.81 5.25 19.97
N LEU A 6 4.73 4.60 19.49
CA LEU A 6 4.73 3.89 18.20
C LEU A 6 5.00 4.82 17.01
N ALA A 7 4.42 6.02 17.01
CA ALA A 7 4.65 7.02 15.99
C ALA A 7 6.11 7.49 15.96
N ASN A 8 6.71 7.69 17.14
CA ASN A 8 8.13 8.03 17.25
C ASN A 8 9.04 6.92 16.69
N ILE A 9 8.72 5.65 16.99
CA ILE A 9 9.45 4.51 16.41
C ILE A 9 9.37 4.57 14.88
N LEU A 10 8.16 4.70 14.31
CA LEU A 10 7.99 4.73 12.86
C LEU A 10 8.79 5.87 12.20
N ASN A 11 8.81 7.06 12.80
CA ASN A 11 9.53 8.19 12.23
C ASN A 11 11.05 8.00 12.25
N GLN A 12 11.58 7.32 13.28
CA GLN A 12 13.01 7.16 13.50
C GLN A 12 13.62 5.91 12.83
N LEU A 13 12.80 5.00 12.31
CA LEU A 13 13.31 3.80 11.63
C LEU A 13 14.30 4.17 10.51
N SER A 14 15.48 3.54 10.56
CA SER A 14 16.39 3.49 9.43
C SER A 14 15.86 2.57 8.33
N GLU A 15 16.37 2.74 7.11
CA GLU A 15 16.08 1.83 5.99
C GLU A 15 16.45 0.38 6.34
N GLN A 16 17.58 0.17 7.02
CA GLN A 16 18.06 -1.15 7.40
C GLN A 16 17.12 -1.83 8.39
N GLU A 17 16.69 -1.13 9.45
CA GLU A 17 15.73 -1.68 10.41
C GLU A 17 14.39 -1.98 9.73
N LEU A 18 13.95 -1.13 8.81
CA LEU A 18 12.72 -1.33 8.06
C LEU A 18 12.81 -2.61 7.19
N LYS A 19 13.93 -2.80 6.47
CA LYS A 19 14.22 -4.04 5.72
C LYS A 19 14.21 -5.27 6.62
N GLU A 20 14.88 -5.21 7.77
CA GLU A 20 14.94 -6.32 8.72
C GLU A 20 13.55 -6.71 9.22
N ARG A 21 12.73 -5.74 9.60
CA ARG A 21 11.37 -5.99 10.10
C ARG A 21 10.44 -6.55 9.03
N LEU A 22 10.51 -6.02 7.80
CA LEU A 22 9.72 -6.54 6.68
C LEU A 22 10.12 -7.99 6.32
N ARG A 23 11.42 -8.30 6.37
CA ARG A 23 11.97 -9.61 6.00
C ARG A 23 11.97 -10.63 7.14
N ALA A 24 11.67 -10.21 8.37
CA ALA A 24 11.64 -11.09 9.54
C ALA A 24 10.60 -12.22 9.42
N GLN A 25 9.57 -12.05 8.58
CA GLN A 25 8.53 -13.03 8.35
C GLN A 25 8.29 -13.19 6.84
N LYS A 26 8.15 -14.42 6.37
CA LYS A 26 7.77 -14.66 4.97
C LYS A 26 6.34 -14.17 4.71
N PRO A 27 6.02 -13.67 3.50
CA PRO A 27 4.66 -13.30 3.15
C PRO A 27 3.77 -14.56 3.13
N ASN A 28 2.55 -14.43 3.66
CA ASN A 28 1.53 -15.46 3.50
C ASN A 28 0.99 -15.41 2.07
N LEU A 29 1.13 -16.51 1.35
CA LEU A 29 0.67 -16.63 -0.03
C LEU A 29 -0.73 -17.27 -0.07
N ILE A 30 -1.59 -16.74 -0.93
CA ILE A 30 -2.93 -17.23 -1.20
C ILE A 30 -2.87 -18.25 -2.35
N THR A 31 -3.29 -19.47 -2.02
CA THR A 31 -3.38 -20.61 -2.95
C THR A 31 -4.78 -20.80 -3.54
N GLN A 32 -5.73 -19.94 -3.17
CA GLN A 32 -7.11 -20.03 -3.64
C GLN A 32 -7.17 -19.91 -5.17
N PRO A 33 -7.75 -20.90 -5.89
CA PRO A 33 -7.90 -20.82 -7.33
C PRO A 33 -9.00 -19.83 -7.74
N GLY A 34 -8.94 -19.37 -8.99
CA GLY A 34 -9.98 -18.51 -9.59
C GLY A 34 -9.87 -17.02 -9.27
N LEU A 35 -8.85 -16.59 -8.51
CA LEU A 35 -8.56 -15.17 -8.29
C LEU A 35 -7.68 -14.62 -9.43
N LYS A 36 -7.99 -13.40 -9.88
CA LYS A 36 -7.18 -12.69 -10.88
C LYS A 36 -5.88 -12.20 -10.23
N PRO A 37 -4.70 -12.59 -10.73
CA PRO A 37 -3.42 -12.19 -10.15
C PRO A 37 -3.13 -10.71 -10.43
N SER A 38 -2.69 -10.00 -9.40
CA SER A 38 -2.33 -8.58 -9.43
C SER A 38 -1.18 -8.33 -8.46
N ALA A 39 -0.41 -7.27 -8.71
CA ALA A 39 0.65 -6.83 -7.82
C ALA A 39 0.65 -5.31 -7.69
N VAL A 40 1.04 -4.83 -6.52
CA VAL A 40 1.14 -3.39 -6.23
C VAL A 40 2.46 -3.06 -5.59
N LEU A 41 2.95 -1.84 -5.83
CA LEU A 41 4.07 -1.27 -5.11
C LEU A 41 3.52 -0.43 -3.96
N VAL A 42 4.02 -0.65 -2.75
CA VAL A 42 3.82 0.19 -1.56
C VAL A 42 5.02 1.14 -1.48
N PRO A 43 4.94 2.35 -2.05
CA PRO A 43 6.09 3.21 -2.21
C PRO A 43 6.30 4.02 -0.92
N MET A 44 7.49 3.93 -0.36
CA MET A 44 7.91 4.63 0.85
C MET A 44 8.90 5.73 0.51
N ILE A 45 8.76 6.87 1.16
CA ILE A 45 9.66 8.01 0.98
C ILE A 45 10.18 8.40 2.36
N LYS A 46 11.51 8.50 2.52
CA LYS A 46 12.10 9.07 3.73
C LYS A 46 12.15 10.60 3.61
N ARG A 47 11.47 11.29 4.53
CA ARG A 47 11.53 12.75 4.70
C ARG A 47 12.10 13.10 6.08
N GLU A 48 12.32 14.39 6.32
CA GLU A 48 12.83 14.89 7.60
C GLU A 48 11.90 14.52 8.77
N GLU A 49 10.59 14.55 8.55
CA GLU A 49 9.55 14.22 9.53
C GLU A 49 9.36 12.71 9.76
N GLY A 50 9.95 11.86 8.91
CA GLY A 50 9.84 10.40 9.00
C GLY A 50 9.51 9.73 7.67
N TRP A 51 9.04 8.48 7.75
CA TRP A 51 8.59 7.73 6.57
C TRP A 51 7.19 8.17 6.14
N CYS A 52 7.00 8.33 4.84
CA CYS A 52 5.72 8.60 4.21
C CYS A 52 5.37 7.49 3.21
N LEU A 53 4.07 7.31 2.95
CA LEU A 53 3.53 6.45 1.90
C LEU A 53 3.03 7.30 0.75
N LEU A 54 3.35 6.88 -0.48
CA LEU A 54 2.80 7.45 -1.70
C LEU A 54 1.61 6.62 -2.18
N PHE A 55 0.55 7.32 -2.58
CA PHE A 55 -0.66 6.75 -3.15
C PHE A 55 -0.98 7.46 -4.47
N THR A 56 -1.75 6.79 -5.31
CA THR A 56 -2.38 7.36 -6.49
C THR A 56 -3.88 7.53 -6.23
N LYS A 57 -4.47 8.56 -6.80
CA LYS A 57 -5.90 8.75 -6.87
C LYS A 57 -6.34 8.58 -8.30
N ARG A 58 -7.15 7.56 -8.56
CA ARG A 58 -7.64 7.26 -9.90
C ARG A 58 -8.45 8.43 -10.46
N SER A 59 -8.31 8.71 -11.74
CA SER A 59 -9.12 9.70 -12.47
C SER A 59 -10.61 9.35 -12.35
N MET A 60 -11.48 10.33 -12.54
CA MET A 60 -12.93 10.07 -12.58
C MET A 60 -13.36 9.42 -13.90
N GLU A 61 -12.48 9.42 -14.91
CA GLU A 61 -12.77 8.99 -16.29
C GLU A 61 -12.47 7.50 -16.53
N VAL A 62 -11.91 6.79 -15.55
CA VAL A 62 -11.60 5.35 -15.69
C VAL A 62 -12.82 4.47 -15.44
N ASP A 63 -12.88 3.34 -16.14
CA ASP A 63 -14.02 2.39 -16.09
C ASP A 63 -14.20 1.71 -14.72
N SER A 64 -13.14 1.67 -13.89
CA SER A 64 -13.16 0.98 -12.60
C SER A 64 -12.57 1.84 -11.48
N HIS A 65 -13.29 1.87 -10.36
CA HIS A 65 -12.87 2.52 -9.12
C HIS A 65 -12.52 4.02 -9.26
N PRO A 66 -13.36 4.85 -9.91
CA PRO A 66 -13.06 6.26 -10.12
C PRO A 66 -12.91 7.01 -8.79
N GLY A 67 -11.85 7.81 -8.67
CA GLY A 67 -11.55 8.61 -7.47
C GLY A 67 -11.03 7.82 -6.26
N GLU A 68 -10.86 6.50 -6.36
CA GLU A 68 -10.33 5.69 -5.25
C GLU A 68 -8.83 5.95 -5.02
N ILE A 69 -8.42 5.84 -3.75
CA ILE A 69 -7.03 5.91 -3.32
C ILE A 69 -6.42 4.52 -3.34
N SER A 70 -5.39 4.33 -4.16
CA SER A 70 -4.71 3.06 -4.36
C SER A 70 -3.20 3.19 -4.24
N PHE A 71 -2.55 2.06 -4.02
CA PHE A 71 -1.14 1.91 -4.35
C PHE A 71 -1.01 1.72 -5.86
N PRO A 72 0.07 2.22 -6.49
CA PRO A 72 0.31 1.97 -7.89
C PRO A 72 0.52 0.48 -8.15
N GLY A 73 -0.06 -0.02 -9.23
CA GLY A 73 -0.06 -1.44 -9.53
C GLY A 73 -1.27 -1.89 -10.34
N GLY A 74 -1.22 -3.14 -10.80
CA GLY A 74 -2.19 -3.64 -11.75
C GLY A 74 -2.14 -5.15 -11.90
N ASN A 75 -2.64 -5.62 -13.04
CA ASN A 75 -2.73 -7.04 -13.31
C ASN A 75 -1.34 -7.61 -13.61
N ILE A 76 -1.13 -8.87 -13.25
CA ILE A 76 0.06 -9.59 -13.72
C ILE A 76 -0.22 -10.09 -15.13
N GLU A 77 0.56 -9.63 -16.11
CA GLU A 77 0.48 -10.07 -17.50
C GLU A 77 1.17 -11.42 -17.72
N SER A 78 0.91 -12.05 -18.86
CA SER A 78 1.62 -13.26 -19.27
C SER A 78 3.11 -12.97 -19.44
N ASP A 79 3.95 -13.80 -18.81
CA ASP A 79 5.42 -13.78 -18.86
C ASP A 79 6.14 -12.76 -17.97
N GLU A 80 5.46 -12.16 -16.98
CA GLU A 80 6.13 -11.34 -15.96
C GLU A 80 6.04 -11.92 -14.54
N SER A 81 6.96 -11.50 -13.68
CA SER A 81 6.88 -11.77 -12.24
C SER A 81 5.94 -10.79 -11.56
N ALA A 82 5.42 -11.13 -10.38
CA ALA A 82 4.59 -10.22 -9.60
C ALA A 82 5.31 -8.88 -9.29
N LEU A 83 6.59 -8.94 -8.95
CA LEU A 83 7.39 -7.72 -8.78
C LEU A 83 7.53 -6.96 -10.11
N GLY A 84 7.74 -7.66 -11.22
CA GLY A 84 7.80 -7.08 -12.56
C GLY A 84 6.55 -6.27 -12.89
N ALA A 85 5.37 -6.84 -12.63
CA ALA A 85 4.08 -6.17 -12.81
C ALA A 85 3.98 -4.90 -11.95
N ALA A 86 4.27 -5.00 -10.65
CA ALA A 86 4.22 -3.84 -9.75
C ALA A 86 5.16 -2.70 -10.20
N LEU A 87 6.36 -3.02 -10.67
CA LEU A 87 7.33 -2.04 -11.16
C LEU A 87 6.88 -1.41 -12.49
N ARG A 88 6.39 -2.21 -13.45
CA ARG A 88 5.88 -1.75 -14.74
C ARG A 88 4.71 -0.78 -14.55
N GLU A 89 3.71 -1.20 -13.79
CA GLU A 89 2.51 -0.41 -13.52
C GLU A 89 2.85 0.90 -12.78
N THR A 90 3.80 0.86 -11.83
CA THR A 90 4.27 2.09 -11.16
C THR A 90 4.97 3.05 -12.15
N GLU A 91 5.79 2.52 -13.05
CA GLU A 91 6.45 3.30 -14.10
C GLU A 91 5.42 3.91 -15.06
N GLU A 92 4.37 3.17 -15.43
CA GLU A 92 3.27 3.63 -16.29
C GLU A 92 2.36 4.67 -15.62
N GLU A 93 1.97 4.46 -14.35
CA GLU A 93 1.01 5.32 -13.66
C GLU A 93 1.64 6.63 -13.16
N ILE A 94 2.86 6.61 -12.64
CA ILE A 94 3.50 7.77 -11.98
C ILE A 94 4.87 8.16 -12.52
N GLY A 95 5.37 7.45 -13.54
CA GLY A 95 6.58 7.84 -14.28
C GLY A 95 7.89 7.62 -13.55
N ILE A 96 7.89 6.91 -12.42
CA ILE A 96 9.11 6.60 -11.66
C ILE A 96 9.83 5.42 -12.32
N SER A 97 11.12 5.61 -12.63
CA SER A 97 11.91 4.53 -13.20
C SER A 97 12.14 3.42 -12.17
N ARG A 98 12.09 2.16 -12.61
CA ARG A 98 12.44 1.00 -11.77
C ARG A 98 13.81 1.10 -11.09
N ASN A 99 14.74 1.89 -11.62
CA ASN A 99 16.08 2.10 -11.03
C ASN A 99 16.06 3.01 -9.80
N GLU A 100 14.99 3.78 -9.62
CA GLU A 100 14.75 4.66 -8.46
C GLU A 100 13.99 3.94 -7.34
N LEU A 101 13.63 2.66 -7.57
CA LEU A 101 12.86 1.81 -6.66
C LEU A 101 13.80 0.83 -5.94
N HIS A 102 13.95 1.00 -4.63
CA HIS A 102 14.77 0.12 -3.80
C HIS A 102 13.89 -0.82 -2.97
N LEU A 103 13.85 -2.10 -3.34
CA LEU A 103 13.00 -3.08 -2.67
C LEU A 103 13.42 -3.29 -1.21
N LEU A 104 12.47 -3.03 -0.29
CA LEU A 104 12.63 -3.21 1.14
C LEU A 104 12.16 -4.59 1.59
N GLY A 105 11.01 -5.05 1.07
CA GLY A 105 10.45 -6.37 1.38
C GLY A 105 9.08 -6.59 0.76
N GLU A 106 8.39 -7.63 1.22
CA GLU A 106 7.09 -8.09 0.72
C GLU A 106 6.08 -8.18 1.87
N LEU A 107 4.80 -7.97 1.55
CA LEU A 107 3.68 -8.08 2.49
C LEU A 107 2.84 -9.32 2.19
N ASP A 108 1.91 -9.65 3.08
CA ASP A 108 0.99 -10.77 2.85
C ASP A 108 0.14 -10.54 1.58
N GLU A 109 -0.06 -11.59 0.78
CA GLU A 109 -1.02 -11.54 -0.32
C GLU A 109 -2.43 -11.30 0.26
N ILE A 110 -3.22 -10.48 -0.41
CA ILE A 110 -4.62 -10.25 -0.04
C ILE A 110 -5.57 -10.66 -1.16
N SER A 111 -6.71 -11.23 -0.80
CA SER A 111 -7.84 -11.37 -1.70
C SER A 111 -8.79 -10.19 -1.54
N THR A 112 -9.40 -9.77 -2.65
CA THR A 112 -10.46 -8.75 -2.69
C THR A 112 -11.81 -9.38 -2.95
N ILE A 113 -12.89 -8.70 -2.57
CA ILE A 113 -14.27 -9.10 -2.91
C ILE A 113 -14.53 -9.04 -4.41
N SER A 114 -13.76 -8.24 -5.15
CA SER A 114 -13.81 -8.14 -6.61
C SER A 114 -13.07 -9.28 -7.32
N GLY A 115 -12.53 -10.26 -6.57
CA GLY A 115 -11.93 -11.46 -7.15
C GLY A 115 -10.45 -11.33 -7.52
N PHE A 116 -9.73 -10.35 -6.96
CA PHE A 116 -8.29 -10.21 -7.18
C PHE A 116 -7.49 -10.88 -6.08
N LYS A 117 -6.29 -11.34 -6.44
CA LYS A 117 -5.21 -11.73 -5.52
C LYS A 117 -4.07 -10.76 -5.72
N ILE A 118 -3.85 -9.89 -4.73
CA ILE A 118 -2.88 -8.80 -4.80
C ILE A 118 -1.63 -9.17 -4.01
N HIS A 119 -0.47 -9.11 -4.64
CA HIS A 119 0.84 -9.25 -4.00
C HIS A 119 1.49 -7.87 -3.80
N PRO A 120 1.62 -7.37 -2.55
CA PRO A 120 2.20 -6.06 -2.29
C PRO A 120 3.71 -6.11 -2.04
N PHE A 121 4.46 -5.25 -2.73
CA PHE A 121 5.91 -5.08 -2.59
C PHE A 121 6.24 -3.72 -1.99
N VAL A 122 7.03 -3.66 -0.92
CA VAL A 122 7.42 -2.41 -0.27
C VAL A 122 8.76 -1.95 -0.84
N ALA A 123 8.81 -0.74 -1.38
CA ALA A 123 10.03 -0.16 -1.92
C ALA A 123 10.22 1.28 -1.47
N GLU A 124 11.46 1.67 -1.24
CA GLU A 124 11.84 3.06 -1.05
C GLU A 124 12.01 3.76 -2.40
N LEU A 125 11.53 5.01 -2.48
CA LEU A 125 11.73 5.92 -3.59
C LEU A 125 12.87 6.88 -3.26
N SER A 126 13.86 6.95 -4.16
CA SER A 126 14.95 7.94 -4.03
C SER A 126 14.45 9.37 -4.22
N LEU A 127 14.94 10.31 -3.40
CA LEU A 127 14.71 11.75 -3.58
C LEU A 127 15.82 12.39 -4.44
N PRO A 128 15.51 13.43 -5.22
CA PRO A 128 14.19 14.05 -5.43
C PRO A 128 13.28 13.21 -6.34
N LEU A 129 11.97 13.19 -6.07
CA LEU A 129 11.00 12.49 -6.91
C LEU A 129 10.76 13.24 -8.23
N GLN A 130 10.92 12.55 -9.36
CA GLN A 130 10.55 13.06 -10.68
C GLN A 130 9.23 12.42 -11.14
N LEU A 131 8.13 12.79 -10.49
CA LEU A 131 6.81 12.24 -10.81
C LEU A 131 6.32 12.75 -12.18
N LYS A 132 5.78 11.82 -12.98
CA LYS A 132 5.05 12.12 -14.23
C LYS A 132 3.79 11.26 -14.26
N PRO A 133 2.74 11.66 -13.52
CA PRO A 133 1.47 10.93 -13.52
C PRO A 133 0.90 10.80 -14.92
N ASN A 134 0.33 9.64 -15.24
CA ASN A 134 -0.47 9.47 -16.43
C ASN A 134 -1.86 10.08 -16.19
N ASP A 135 -2.09 11.30 -16.68
CA ASP A 135 -3.32 12.06 -16.45
C ASP A 135 -4.60 11.35 -16.91
N SER A 136 -4.52 10.38 -17.84
CA SER A 136 -5.69 9.59 -18.24
C SER A 136 -6.17 8.64 -17.14
N GLU A 137 -5.28 8.23 -16.25
CA GLU A 137 -5.56 7.23 -15.22
C GLU A 137 -5.45 7.79 -13.80
N ILE A 138 -4.56 8.74 -13.56
CA ILE A 138 -4.23 9.28 -12.25
C ILE A 138 -4.55 10.78 -12.23
N SER A 139 -5.47 11.17 -11.35
CA SER A 139 -5.82 12.57 -11.13
C SER A 139 -4.91 13.27 -10.12
N GLU A 140 -4.31 12.50 -9.20
CA GLU A 140 -3.55 13.05 -8.09
C GLU A 140 -2.56 12.01 -7.52
N VAL A 141 -1.38 12.48 -7.11
CA VAL A 141 -0.45 11.69 -6.27
C VAL A 141 -0.50 12.26 -4.86
N ILE A 142 -0.76 11.39 -3.88
CA ILE A 142 -0.95 11.77 -2.48
C ILE A 142 0.15 11.15 -1.63
N ILE A 143 0.75 11.94 -0.74
CA ILE A 143 1.82 11.48 0.15
C ILE A 143 1.36 11.69 1.59
N LEU A 144 1.23 10.60 2.36
CA LEU A 144 0.74 10.63 3.74
C LEU A 144 1.83 10.14 4.71
N PRO A 145 2.00 10.78 5.88
CA PRO A 145 2.97 10.32 6.87
C PRO A 145 2.57 8.96 7.43
N LEU A 146 3.50 8.00 7.47
CA LEU A 146 3.24 6.63 7.94
C LEU A 146 2.73 6.62 9.38
N ALA A 147 3.32 7.44 10.24
CA ALA A 147 2.88 7.61 11.62
C ALA A 147 1.44 8.14 11.74
N GLY A 148 0.95 8.90 10.74
CA GLY A 148 -0.42 9.40 10.69
C GLY A 148 -1.48 8.30 10.65
N PHE A 149 -1.12 7.10 10.17
CA PHE A 149 -2.03 5.95 10.15
C PHE A 149 -2.21 5.30 11.54
N LEU A 150 -1.41 5.66 12.55
CA LEU A 150 -1.56 5.13 13.90
C LEU A 150 -2.64 5.84 14.72
N ASP A 151 -3.09 7.01 14.26
CA ASP A 151 -4.13 7.81 14.90
C ASP A 151 -5.45 7.03 14.97
N PRO A 152 -5.93 6.69 16.18
CA PRO A 152 -7.16 5.90 16.33
C PRO A 152 -8.40 6.66 15.86
N GLU A 153 -8.40 8.00 15.84
CA GLU A 153 -9.55 8.77 15.34
C GLU A 153 -9.69 8.67 13.82
N ARG A 154 -8.60 8.34 13.12
CA ARG A 154 -8.60 8.13 11.67
C ARG A 154 -8.98 6.71 11.28
N PHE A 155 -8.82 5.74 12.18
CA PHE A 155 -9.03 4.33 11.88
C PHE A 155 -10.46 3.88 12.21
N GLN A 156 -11.15 3.32 11.22
CA GLN A 156 -12.48 2.75 11.38
C GLN A 156 -12.54 1.36 10.73
N VAL A 157 -13.30 0.47 11.36
CA VAL A 157 -13.68 -0.83 10.80
C VAL A 157 -15.18 -0.87 10.58
N GLN A 158 -15.61 -1.31 9.40
CA GLN A 158 -17.01 -1.62 9.11
C GLN A 158 -17.12 -3.08 8.68
N ASN A 159 -18.18 -3.78 9.10
CA ASN A 159 -18.44 -5.13 8.64
C ASN A 159 -19.43 -5.09 7.48
N TRP A 160 -18.98 -5.49 6.30
CA TRP A 160 -19.81 -5.51 5.09
C TRP A 160 -20.21 -6.95 4.77
N ASN A 161 -21.47 -7.16 4.39
CA ASN A 161 -21.96 -8.47 3.99
C ASN A 161 -21.76 -8.67 2.48
N HIS A 162 -21.13 -9.78 2.11
CA HIS A 162 -20.99 -10.21 0.72
C HIS A 162 -21.24 -11.71 0.65
N ASN A 163 -22.23 -12.13 -0.16
CA ASN A 163 -22.67 -13.53 -0.27
C ASN A 163 -22.97 -14.22 1.08
N GLY A 164 -23.56 -13.47 2.04
CA GLY A 164 -23.89 -14.00 3.36
C GLY A 164 -22.72 -14.08 4.34
N LEU A 165 -21.51 -13.74 3.92
CA LEU A 165 -20.33 -13.68 4.78
C LEU A 165 -20.01 -12.22 5.13
N ASN A 166 -19.70 -11.97 6.40
CA ASN A 166 -19.29 -10.65 6.87
C ASN A 166 -17.77 -10.50 6.73
N TYR A 167 -17.34 -9.40 6.10
CA TYR A 167 -15.95 -9.06 5.91
C TYR A 167 -15.63 -7.71 6.56
N PRO A 168 -14.53 -7.61 7.34
CA PRO A 168 -14.08 -6.33 7.84
C PRO A 168 -13.50 -5.49 6.71
N VAL A 169 -14.02 -4.28 6.55
CA VAL A 169 -13.51 -3.23 5.66
C VAL A 169 -12.88 -2.15 6.52
N TYR A 170 -11.61 -1.88 6.25
CA TYR A 170 -10.80 -0.91 6.99
C TYR A 170 -10.83 0.45 6.30
N PHE A 171 -10.82 1.51 7.08
CA PHE A 171 -10.79 2.90 6.63
C PHE A 171 -9.75 3.67 7.45
N PHE A 172 -8.94 4.47 6.77
CA PHE A 172 -8.10 5.52 7.33
C PHE A 172 -8.55 6.86 6.74
N ARG A 173 -9.12 7.73 7.57
CA ARG A 173 -9.67 9.03 7.15
C ARG A 173 -8.64 10.12 7.41
N PHE A 174 -8.11 10.68 6.32
CA PHE A 174 -7.30 11.89 6.34
C PHE A 174 -8.16 13.09 5.91
N PRO A 175 -7.80 14.32 6.28
CA PRO A 175 -8.52 15.51 5.83
C PRO A 175 -8.68 15.60 4.31
N GLU A 176 -7.65 15.20 3.56
CA GLU A 176 -7.56 15.29 2.10
C GLU A 176 -8.14 14.08 1.37
N CYS A 177 -8.19 12.90 2.00
CA CYS A 177 -8.62 11.67 1.35
C CYS A 177 -9.03 10.57 2.34
N THR A 178 -9.62 9.49 1.82
CA THR A 178 -9.87 8.27 2.62
C THR A 178 -9.18 7.09 1.96
N VAL A 179 -8.26 6.45 2.69
CA VAL A 179 -7.64 5.19 2.28
C VAL A 179 -8.50 4.06 2.85
N TRP A 180 -9.05 3.19 2.00
CA TRP A 180 -9.99 2.17 2.45
C TRP A 180 -9.84 0.85 1.68
N GLY A 181 -10.61 -0.17 2.08
CA GLY A 181 -10.71 -1.43 1.34
C GLY A 181 -9.38 -2.18 1.25
N ALA A 182 -9.00 -2.60 0.03
CA ALA A 182 -7.77 -3.34 -0.23
C ALA A 182 -6.52 -2.52 0.15
N THR A 183 -6.47 -1.24 -0.23
CA THR A 183 -5.38 -0.33 0.11
C THR A 183 -5.19 -0.22 1.62
N ALA A 184 -6.28 0.03 2.37
CA ALA A 184 -6.19 0.09 3.84
C ALA A 184 -5.79 -1.24 4.48
N LYS A 185 -6.22 -2.38 3.93
CA LYS A 185 -5.79 -3.71 4.39
C LYS A 185 -4.28 -3.91 4.22
N ILE A 186 -3.73 -3.48 3.08
CA ILE A 186 -2.28 -3.52 2.81
C ILE A 186 -1.53 -2.57 3.77
N THR A 187 -2.00 -1.33 3.93
CA THR A 187 -1.40 -0.36 4.88
C THR A 187 -1.42 -0.88 6.31
N LYS A 188 -2.52 -1.50 6.74
CA LYS A 188 -2.60 -2.16 8.05
C LYS A 188 -1.57 -3.28 8.18
N ASN A 189 -1.43 -4.13 7.17
CA ASN A 189 -0.42 -5.19 7.19
C ASN A 189 1.00 -4.64 7.27
N LEU A 190 1.32 -3.57 6.50
CA LEU A 190 2.59 -2.86 6.61
C LEU A 190 2.87 -2.43 8.06
N LEU A 191 1.93 -1.75 8.69
CA LEU A 191 2.08 -1.27 10.07
C LEU A 191 2.30 -2.43 11.05
N GLU A 192 1.56 -3.54 10.89
CA GLU A 192 1.72 -4.73 11.73
C GLU A 192 3.09 -5.38 11.55
N ARG A 193 3.58 -5.51 10.31
CA ARG A 193 4.90 -6.04 9.99
C ARG A 193 6.01 -5.17 10.56
N VAL A 194 5.91 -3.86 10.37
CA VAL A 194 6.94 -2.89 10.80
C VAL A 194 6.93 -2.68 12.32
N LEU A 195 5.81 -2.81 13.01
CA LEU A 195 5.76 -2.66 14.46
C LEU A 195 5.96 -3.99 15.21
N GLY A 196 5.77 -5.14 14.55
CA GLY A 196 5.83 -6.44 15.19
C GLY A 196 4.68 -6.71 16.17
N LEU A 197 3.58 -5.95 16.06
CA LEU A 197 2.37 -6.04 16.89
C LEU A 197 1.14 -5.62 16.09
N LYS A 198 -0.06 -5.86 16.63
CA LYS A 198 -1.32 -5.38 16.05
C LYS A 198 -1.69 -4.02 16.65
N PRO A 199 -1.50 -2.89 15.95
CA PRO A 199 -1.69 -1.57 16.55
C PRO A 199 -3.17 -1.15 16.63
N PHE A 200 -4.08 -1.91 16.04
CA PHE A 200 -5.52 -1.63 15.98
C PHE A 200 -6.35 -2.77 16.61
N GLY A 201 -5.83 -3.33 17.71
CA GLY A 201 -6.39 -4.49 18.40
C GLY A 201 -7.88 -4.41 18.68
#